data_AF-A0A922MAA1-F1
#
_entry.id   AF-A0A922MAA1-F1
#
_cell.length_a   1.000
_cell.length_b   1.000
_cell.length_c   1.000
_cell.angle_alpha   90.00
_cell.angle_beta   90.00
_cell.angle_gamma   90.00
#
_symmetry.space_group_name_H-M   'P 1'
#
loop_
_entity.id
_entity.type
_entity.pdbx_description
1 polymer ?
#
loop_
_entity_poly.entity_id
_entity_poly.type
_entity_poly.pdbx_seq_one_letter_code
_entity_poly.pdbx_strand_id
1 'polypeptide(L)'
;MLDGDVTDAVEARSLSLNPQHVDIYSASWGPDDDGKTVDGPGELATRAFIEGVTKGRNGKGSIFVWASGNGGREHDNCNCDGYTNSIWTLSISSATERGEVPWYSEMCSSTLAATYSSGAINEKQVVTTDLHHSCTAGHTGTSASAPLAAGICALALQANRDLTWRDMQHIGKTS
;
A
#
# COMPACT_ATOMS: atom_id res chain seq x y z
N MET A 1 6.16 7.09 10.49
CA MET A 1 4.81 7.60 10.74
C MET A 1 4.04 6.51 11.48
N LEU A 2 4.21 6.46 12.81
CA LEU A 2 3.64 5.40 13.66
C LEU A 2 3.16 5.96 15.02
N ASP A 3 3.39 7.25 15.30
CA ASP A 3 3.07 7.91 16.57
C ASP A 3 3.02 9.45 16.38
N GLY A 4 2.22 10.14 17.20
CA GLY A 4 2.01 11.60 17.20
C GLY A 4 0.97 12.13 16.21
N ASP A 5 0.72 13.45 16.25
CA ASP A 5 -0.22 14.13 15.34
C ASP A 5 0.21 13.96 13.88
N VAL A 6 -0.61 13.24 13.12
CA VAL A 6 -0.47 13.08 11.68
C VAL A 6 -0.99 14.35 11.00
N THR A 7 -0.09 15.05 10.32
CA THR A 7 -0.41 16.26 9.57
C THR A 7 0.05 16.10 8.12
N ASP A 8 -0.54 16.86 7.21
CA ASP A 8 -0.16 16.89 5.78
C ASP A 8 1.37 17.08 5.58
N ALA A 9 2.01 17.91 6.42
CA ALA A 9 3.46 18.09 6.37
C ALA A 9 4.28 16.86 6.83
N VAL A 10 3.75 16.04 7.74
CA VAL A 10 4.39 14.78 8.16
C VAL A 10 4.26 13.73 7.06
N GLU A 11 3.09 13.62 6.44
CA GLU A 11 2.84 12.74 5.28
C GLU A 11 3.76 13.09 4.12
N ALA A 12 3.77 14.36 3.71
CA ALA A 12 4.59 14.86 2.60
C ALA A 12 6.08 14.56 2.80
N ARG A 13 6.61 14.81 4.02
CA ARG A 13 8.01 14.52 4.35
C ARG A 13 8.32 13.02 4.34
N SER A 14 7.36 12.18 4.76
CA SER A 14 7.50 10.73 4.74
C SER A 14 7.53 10.20 3.30
N LEU A 15 6.61 10.68 2.46
CA LEU A 15 6.49 10.31 1.04
C LEU A 15 7.67 10.79 0.18
N SER A 16 8.31 11.89 0.57
CA SER A 16 9.45 12.49 -0.14
C SER A 16 10.81 12.17 0.50
N LEU A 17 10.88 11.19 1.41
CA LEU A 17 12.13 10.84 2.08
C LEU A 17 13.12 10.20 1.10
N ASN A 18 14.20 10.92 0.77
CA ASN A 18 15.33 10.45 -0.03
C ASN A 18 14.93 9.73 -1.35
N PRO A 19 14.20 10.38 -2.27
CA PRO A 19 13.59 9.72 -3.43
C PRO A 19 14.59 9.28 -4.51
N GLN A 20 15.87 9.63 -4.35
CA GLN A 20 16.95 9.12 -5.20
C GLN A 20 17.65 7.89 -4.62
N HIS A 21 17.35 7.56 -3.36
CA HIS A 21 17.91 6.41 -2.65
C HIS A 21 16.86 5.34 -2.39
N VAL A 22 15.65 5.76 -2.00
CA VAL A 22 14.51 4.86 -1.76
C VAL A 22 13.80 4.62 -3.08
N ASP A 23 13.72 3.35 -3.49
CA ASP A 23 13.01 2.96 -4.71
C ASP A 23 11.49 2.78 -4.46
N ILE A 24 11.14 2.11 -3.37
CA ILE A 24 9.78 1.67 -3.08
C ILE A 24 9.39 2.13 -1.67
N TYR A 25 8.23 2.75 -1.58
CA TYR A 25 7.58 3.15 -0.34
C TYR A 25 6.38 2.22 -0.12
N SER A 26 6.25 1.64 1.07
CA SER A 26 5.11 0.79 1.43
C SER A 26 4.37 1.42 2.59
N ALA A 27 3.07 1.61 2.43
CA ALA A 27 2.21 2.27 3.41
C ALA A 27 0.82 1.64 3.45
N SER A 28 0.11 1.87 4.56
CA SER A 28 -1.23 1.35 4.81
C SER A 28 -2.01 2.28 5.74
N TRP A 29 -1.74 3.58 5.65
CA TRP A 29 -2.46 4.62 6.39
C TRP A 29 -3.35 5.39 5.41
N GLY A 30 -4.39 6.00 5.94
CA GLY A 30 -5.43 6.68 5.18
C GLY A 30 -6.47 7.24 6.15
N PRO A 31 -7.66 7.62 5.65
CA PRO A 31 -8.81 7.97 6.47
C PRO A 31 -9.27 6.79 7.35
N ASP A 32 -10.20 7.05 8.26
CA ASP A 32 -10.79 5.98 9.07
C ASP A 32 -11.62 5.03 8.19
N ASP A 33 -11.34 3.73 8.28
CA ASP A 33 -12.03 2.64 7.57
C ASP A 33 -13.43 2.34 8.17
N ASP A 34 -14.26 3.37 8.34
CA ASP A 34 -15.54 3.33 9.06
C ASP A 34 -16.80 3.27 8.17
N GLY A 35 -16.60 3.19 6.85
CA GLY A 35 -17.68 3.17 5.86
C GLY A 35 -18.42 4.49 5.68
N LYS A 36 -17.91 5.59 6.25
CA LYS A 36 -18.58 6.90 6.28
C LYS A 36 -17.64 8.05 5.93
N THR A 37 -16.34 7.85 6.06
CA THR A 37 -15.33 8.86 5.82
C THR A 37 -14.98 8.97 4.34
N VAL A 38 -14.81 10.20 3.86
CA VAL A 38 -14.26 10.48 2.52
C VAL A 38 -13.19 11.54 2.69
N ASP A 39 -11.94 11.14 2.54
CA ASP A 39 -10.79 12.02 2.73
C ASP A 39 -9.57 11.50 1.95
N GLY A 40 -8.47 12.24 1.94
CA GLY A 40 -7.28 11.87 1.18
C GLY A 40 -6.08 12.78 1.45
N PRO A 41 -5.04 12.73 0.60
CA PRO A 41 -3.85 13.54 0.79
C PRO A 41 -4.16 15.04 0.76
N GLY A 42 -3.60 15.76 1.73
CA GLY A 42 -3.54 17.23 1.69
C GLY A 42 -2.68 17.75 0.54
N GLU A 43 -2.53 19.07 0.44
CA GLU A 43 -1.81 19.71 -0.66
C GLU A 43 -0.32 19.28 -0.70
N LEU A 44 0.33 19.22 0.47
CA LEU A 44 1.73 18.85 0.55
C LEU A 44 1.95 17.38 0.22
N ALA A 45 1.12 16.49 0.76
CA ALA A 45 1.18 15.05 0.48
C ALA A 45 0.90 14.76 -1.00
N THR A 46 -0.11 15.42 -1.59
CA THR A 46 -0.42 15.35 -3.03
C THR A 46 0.79 15.78 -3.87
N ARG A 47 1.42 16.90 -3.50
CA ARG A 47 2.64 17.36 -4.18
C ARG A 47 3.80 16.38 -4.02
N ALA A 48 3.95 15.77 -2.85
CA ALA A 48 4.98 14.76 -2.60
C ALA A 48 4.80 13.52 -3.49
N PHE A 49 3.57 13.05 -3.70
CA PHE A 49 3.29 11.99 -4.67
C PHE A 49 3.71 12.39 -6.09
N ILE A 50 3.27 13.56 -6.56
CA ILE A 50 3.58 14.06 -7.92
C ILE A 50 5.10 14.17 -8.10
N GLU A 51 5.80 14.79 -7.15
CA GLU A 51 7.26 14.92 -7.22
C GLU A 51 7.96 13.55 -7.14
N GLY A 52 7.46 12.63 -6.32
CA GLY A 52 7.96 11.27 -6.22
C GLY A 52 7.89 10.52 -7.55
N VAL A 53 6.71 10.48 -8.19
CA VAL A 53 6.54 9.75 -9.45
C VAL A 53 7.21 10.43 -10.66
N THR A 54 7.48 11.73 -10.58
CA THR A 54 8.11 12.49 -11.68
C THR A 54 9.62 12.59 -11.57
N LYS A 55 10.16 12.72 -10.36
CA LYS A 55 11.58 13.01 -10.12
C LYS A 55 12.31 11.87 -9.40
N GLY A 56 11.60 11.04 -8.63
CA GLY A 56 12.19 9.93 -7.89
C GLY A 56 12.89 8.93 -8.80
N ARG A 57 13.85 8.18 -8.24
CA ARG A 57 14.62 7.14 -8.94
C ARG A 57 15.24 7.63 -10.26
N ASN A 58 15.91 8.78 -10.23
CA ASN A 58 16.49 9.46 -11.38
C ASN A 58 15.49 9.72 -12.52
N GLY A 59 14.25 10.10 -12.17
CA GLY A 59 13.18 10.38 -13.13
C GLY A 59 12.38 9.15 -13.58
N LYS A 60 12.69 7.94 -13.10
CA LYS A 60 11.86 6.74 -13.34
C LYS A 60 10.57 6.72 -12.51
N GLY A 61 10.54 7.54 -11.45
CA GLY A 61 9.45 7.69 -10.51
C GLY A 61 9.51 6.69 -9.37
N SER A 62 9.34 7.20 -8.15
CA SER A 62 9.13 6.39 -6.94
C SER A 62 7.93 5.47 -7.10
N ILE A 63 8.01 4.27 -6.51
CA ILE A 63 6.91 3.31 -6.48
C ILE A 63 6.26 3.38 -5.10
N PHE A 64 5.00 3.80 -5.04
CA PHE A 64 4.23 3.86 -3.80
C PHE A 64 3.27 2.67 -3.75
N VAL A 65 3.52 1.69 -2.89
CA VAL A 65 2.64 0.53 -2.68
C VAL A 65 1.74 0.81 -1.48
N TRP A 66 0.43 0.66 -1.68
CA TRP A 66 -0.57 1.04 -0.67
C TRP A 66 -1.51 -0.13 -0.36
N ALA A 67 -1.83 -0.34 0.91
CA ALA A 67 -2.91 -1.23 1.30
C ALA A 67 -4.26 -0.60 0.93
N SER A 68 -5.22 -1.41 0.50
CA SER A 68 -6.52 -0.90 0.04
C SER A 68 -7.50 -0.52 1.14
N GLY A 69 -7.27 -0.90 2.40
CA GLY A 69 -8.16 -0.60 3.53
C GLY A 69 -8.67 -1.87 4.25
N ASN A 70 -9.20 -1.71 5.47
CA ASN A 70 -9.68 -2.80 6.32
C ASN A 70 -11.16 -2.66 6.74
N GLY A 71 -11.91 -1.75 6.10
CA GLY A 71 -13.29 -1.38 6.41
C GLY A 71 -14.37 -2.32 5.88
N GLY A 72 -14.01 -3.52 5.40
CA GLY A 72 -14.97 -4.46 4.79
C GLY A 72 -16.17 -4.82 5.67
N ARG A 73 -16.00 -4.86 7.01
CA ARG A 73 -17.12 -5.07 7.97
C ARG A 73 -18.07 -3.90 8.09
N GLU A 74 -17.57 -2.69 7.87
CA GLU A 74 -18.35 -1.45 7.91
C GLU A 74 -18.97 -1.13 6.54
N HIS A 75 -18.82 -2.03 5.56
CA HIS A 75 -19.23 -1.86 4.18
C HIS A 75 -18.55 -0.67 3.48
N ASP A 76 -17.29 -0.43 3.83
CA ASP A 76 -16.50 0.66 3.24
C ASP A 76 -16.13 0.41 1.77
N ASN A 77 -15.79 1.49 1.07
CA ASN A 77 -15.37 1.49 -0.31
C ASN A 77 -14.07 2.28 -0.46
N CYS A 78 -12.99 1.59 -0.81
CA CYS A 78 -11.68 2.20 -0.98
C CYS A 78 -11.55 3.27 -2.08
N ASN A 79 -12.58 3.54 -2.90
CA ASN A 79 -12.58 4.77 -3.72
C ASN A 79 -12.76 6.06 -2.88
N CYS A 80 -13.25 5.93 -1.64
CA CYS A 80 -13.44 7.02 -0.68
C CYS A 80 -12.15 7.39 0.08
N ASP A 81 -11.13 6.54 0.02
CA ASP A 81 -9.77 6.85 0.46
C ASP A 81 -8.94 7.40 -0.71
N GLY A 82 -8.62 8.69 -0.66
CA GLY A 82 -7.84 9.39 -1.68
C GLY A 82 -6.37 8.95 -1.81
N TYR A 83 -5.82 8.24 -0.83
CA TYR A 83 -4.49 7.64 -0.93
C TYR A 83 -4.53 6.41 -1.82
N THR A 84 -5.35 5.42 -1.48
CA THR A 84 -5.47 4.18 -2.27
C THR A 84 -6.14 4.40 -3.63
N ASN A 85 -7.03 5.39 -3.75
CA ASN A 85 -7.66 5.79 -5.02
C ASN A 85 -6.73 6.65 -5.92
N SER A 86 -5.52 6.98 -5.46
CA SER A 86 -4.58 7.76 -6.24
C SER A 86 -4.01 6.96 -7.42
N ILE A 87 -3.87 7.62 -8.58
CA ILE A 87 -3.17 7.03 -9.73
C ILE A 87 -1.67 6.81 -9.48
N TRP A 88 -1.10 7.49 -8.47
CA TRP A 88 0.33 7.42 -8.14
C TRP A 88 0.65 6.26 -7.20
N THR A 89 -0.36 5.64 -6.60
CA THR A 89 -0.22 4.47 -5.74
C THR A 89 -0.52 3.20 -6.49
N LEU A 90 0.18 2.13 -6.11
CA LEU A 90 -0.10 0.77 -6.48
C LEU A 90 -0.93 0.17 -5.34
N SER A 91 -2.25 0.26 -5.46
CA SER A 91 -3.21 -0.22 -4.45
C SER A 91 -3.33 -1.74 -4.45
N ILE A 92 -3.17 -2.34 -3.27
CA ILE A 92 -3.08 -3.80 -3.05
C ILE A 92 -4.13 -4.24 -2.02
N SER A 93 -5.00 -5.16 -2.46
CA SER A 93 -5.94 -5.87 -1.59
C SER A 93 -5.38 -7.20 -1.09
N SER A 94 -6.21 -7.93 -0.34
CA SER A 94 -5.85 -9.22 0.25
C SER A 94 -6.68 -10.37 -0.34
N ALA A 95 -6.06 -11.54 -0.40
CA ALA A 95 -6.73 -12.84 -0.53
C ALA A 95 -6.39 -13.72 0.67
N THR A 96 -7.32 -14.57 1.10
CA THR A 96 -7.07 -15.54 2.18
C THR A 96 -6.21 -16.71 1.68
N GLU A 97 -5.77 -17.60 2.59
CA GLU A 97 -5.05 -18.83 2.23
C GLU A 97 -5.82 -19.69 1.21
N ARG A 98 -7.16 -19.68 1.27
CA ARG A 98 -8.05 -20.40 0.34
C ARG A 98 -8.36 -19.64 -0.96
N GLY A 99 -7.80 -18.44 -1.13
CA GLY A 99 -8.08 -17.59 -2.29
C GLY A 99 -9.44 -16.91 -2.24
N GLU A 100 -10.02 -16.77 -1.04
CA GLU A 100 -11.29 -16.06 -0.84
C GLU A 100 -11.05 -14.58 -0.51
N VAL A 101 -12.11 -13.76 -0.62
CA VAL A 101 -12.07 -12.36 -0.20
C VAL A 101 -12.16 -12.31 1.34
N PRO A 102 -11.16 -11.76 2.05
CA PRO A 102 -11.21 -11.68 3.51
C PRO A 102 -12.26 -10.69 3.99
N TRP A 103 -12.76 -10.91 5.22
CA TRP A 103 -13.83 -10.12 5.83
C TRP A 103 -13.54 -8.63 6.02
N TYR A 104 -12.25 -8.25 6.03
CA TYR A 104 -11.81 -6.86 6.17
C TYR A 104 -11.58 -6.17 4.83
N SER A 105 -11.54 -6.90 3.70
CA SER A 105 -11.19 -6.29 2.41
C SER A 105 -12.26 -5.31 1.97
N GLU A 106 -11.82 -4.14 1.53
CA GLU A 106 -12.65 -3.17 0.82
C GLU A 106 -12.63 -3.45 -0.68
N MET A 107 -13.77 -3.22 -1.34
CA MET A 107 -13.91 -3.43 -2.78
C MET A 107 -14.02 -2.10 -3.50
N CYS A 108 -13.12 -1.82 -4.43
CA CYS A 108 -13.18 -0.61 -5.25
C CYS A 108 -12.50 -0.80 -6.61
N SER A 109 -12.76 0.14 -7.51
CA SER A 109 -12.21 0.13 -8.87
C SER A 109 -10.74 0.54 -8.95
N SER A 110 -10.20 1.15 -7.90
CA SER A 110 -8.82 1.63 -7.85
C SER A 110 -7.79 0.55 -7.48
N THR A 111 -8.23 -0.55 -6.84
CA THR A 111 -7.37 -1.69 -6.53
C THR A 111 -6.77 -2.29 -7.81
N LEU A 112 -5.45 -2.52 -7.81
CA LEU A 112 -4.73 -3.04 -8.97
C LEU A 112 -4.50 -4.56 -8.91
N ALA A 113 -4.19 -5.07 -7.72
CA ALA A 113 -3.85 -6.47 -7.51
C ALA A 113 -4.15 -6.88 -6.06
N ALA A 114 -3.98 -8.17 -5.75
CA ALA A 114 -4.06 -8.70 -4.40
C ALA A 114 -2.86 -9.59 -4.08
N THR A 115 -2.49 -9.64 -2.81
CA THR A 115 -1.54 -10.64 -2.29
C THR A 115 -2.14 -11.37 -1.10
N TYR A 116 -1.53 -12.47 -0.68
CA TYR A 116 -2.04 -13.23 0.47
C TYR A 116 -1.95 -12.42 1.77
N SER A 117 -2.92 -12.64 2.66
CA SER A 117 -2.90 -12.19 4.05
C SER A 117 -3.72 -13.15 4.92
N SER A 118 -4.13 -12.71 6.09
CA SER A 118 -4.99 -13.45 7.02
C SER A 118 -6.40 -13.69 6.47
N GLY A 119 -7.06 -14.74 6.96
CA GLY A 119 -8.45 -15.07 6.62
C GLY A 119 -9.29 -15.44 7.84
N ALA A 120 -10.09 -16.50 7.70
CA ALA A 120 -10.85 -17.09 8.81
C ALA A 120 -9.91 -17.66 9.90
N ILE A 121 -10.48 -17.96 11.08
CA ILE A 121 -9.75 -18.47 12.25
C ILE A 121 -8.93 -19.74 11.95
N ASN A 122 -9.36 -20.55 10.98
CA ASN A 122 -8.72 -21.79 10.57
C ASN A 122 -7.83 -21.66 9.33
N GLU A 123 -7.51 -20.44 8.91
CA GLU A 123 -6.56 -20.14 7.84
C GLU A 123 -5.27 -19.55 8.42
N LYS A 124 -4.16 -19.77 7.73
CA LYS A 124 -2.88 -19.19 8.12
C LYS A 124 -2.88 -17.67 7.98
N GLN A 125 -2.01 -17.04 8.76
CA GLN A 125 -1.77 -15.60 8.78
C GLN A 125 -0.33 -15.32 8.34
N VAL A 126 0.04 -14.04 8.23
CA VAL A 126 1.38 -13.65 7.78
C VAL A 126 2.39 -13.83 8.92
N VAL A 127 3.47 -14.56 8.63
CA VAL A 127 4.60 -14.77 9.54
C VAL A 127 5.69 -13.76 9.23
N THR A 128 6.11 -12.99 10.23
CA THR A 128 7.12 -11.93 10.07
C THR A 128 7.81 -11.59 11.39
N THR A 129 8.77 -10.68 11.35
CA THR A 129 9.41 -10.09 12.53
C THR A 129 8.44 -9.20 13.30
N ASP A 130 8.59 -9.15 14.62
CA ASP A 130 7.77 -8.33 15.52
C ASP A 130 8.66 -7.49 16.45
N LEU A 131 8.03 -6.56 17.18
CA LEU A 131 8.69 -5.72 18.17
C LEU A 131 9.46 -6.54 19.21
N HIS A 132 10.41 -5.89 19.87
CA HIS A 132 11.22 -6.50 20.93
C HIS A 132 11.97 -7.77 20.48
N HIS A 133 12.48 -7.77 19.25
CA HIS A 133 13.23 -8.89 18.65
C HIS A 133 12.44 -10.21 18.60
N SER A 134 11.12 -10.12 18.45
CA SER A 134 10.23 -11.29 18.40
C SER A 134 9.87 -11.67 16.96
N CYS A 135 9.17 -12.78 16.81
CA CYS A 135 8.54 -13.20 15.57
C CYS A 135 7.05 -13.39 15.84
N THR A 136 6.21 -12.88 14.93
CA THR A 136 4.77 -13.09 14.95
C THR A 136 4.37 -14.02 13.83
N ALA A 137 3.41 -14.90 14.12
CA ALA A 137 2.70 -15.68 13.12
C ALA A 137 1.26 -15.18 12.94
N GLY A 138 0.95 -13.99 13.49
CA GLY A 138 -0.41 -13.45 13.58
C GLY A 138 -0.55 -12.06 12.98
N HIS A 139 0.27 -11.69 12.00
CA HIS A 139 0.08 -10.42 11.29
C HIS A 139 -1.07 -10.53 10.29
N THR A 140 -1.96 -9.54 10.27
CA THR A 140 -3.27 -9.58 9.59
C THR A 140 -3.58 -8.29 8.82
N GLY A 141 -4.66 -8.32 8.04
CA GLY A 141 -5.19 -7.14 7.33
C GLY A 141 -4.54 -6.87 5.97
N THR A 142 -5.07 -5.91 5.23
CA THR A 142 -4.48 -5.43 3.96
C THR A 142 -3.11 -4.77 4.20
N SER A 143 -2.87 -4.27 5.40
CA SER A 143 -1.56 -3.78 5.85
C SER A 143 -0.46 -4.85 5.80
N ALA A 144 -0.80 -6.14 5.88
CA ALA A 144 0.16 -7.23 5.70
C ALA A 144 0.39 -7.60 4.22
N SER A 145 -0.56 -7.25 3.34
CA SER A 145 -0.47 -7.50 1.89
C SER A 145 0.42 -6.48 1.17
N ALA A 146 0.33 -5.19 1.52
CA ALA A 146 1.12 -4.15 0.85
C ALA A 146 2.65 -4.39 0.95
N PRO A 147 3.24 -4.79 2.10
CA PRO A 147 4.66 -5.12 2.19
C PRO A 147 5.08 -6.32 1.33
N LEU A 148 4.21 -7.33 1.17
CA LEU A 148 4.50 -8.48 0.29
C LEU A 148 4.57 -8.03 -1.17
N ALA A 149 3.62 -7.19 -1.60
CA ALA A 149 3.66 -6.59 -2.94
C ALA A 149 4.89 -5.69 -3.14
N ALA A 150 5.30 -4.93 -2.13
CA ALA A 150 6.53 -4.14 -2.19
C ALA A 150 7.78 -5.04 -2.36
N GLY A 151 7.82 -6.20 -1.70
CA GLY A 151 8.86 -7.21 -1.91
C GLY A 151 8.88 -7.75 -3.33
N ILE A 152 7.71 -8.05 -3.91
CA ILE A 152 7.59 -8.48 -5.32
C ILE A 152 8.06 -7.38 -6.28
N CYS A 153 7.68 -6.12 -6.04
CA CYS A 153 8.15 -4.98 -6.82
C CYS A 153 9.68 -4.85 -6.76
N ALA A 154 10.29 -5.10 -5.60
CA ALA A 154 11.75 -5.07 -5.44
C ALA A 154 12.43 -6.15 -6.29
N LEU A 155 11.87 -7.37 -6.35
CA LEU A 155 12.36 -8.43 -7.22
C LEU A 155 12.22 -8.07 -8.71
N ALA A 156 11.10 -7.45 -9.10
CA ALA A 156 10.91 -6.96 -10.46
C ALA A 156 11.92 -5.87 -10.84
N LEU A 157 12.20 -4.92 -9.93
CA LEU A 157 13.25 -3.91 -10.12
C LEU A 157 14.66 -4.52 -10.16
N GLN A 158 14.91 -5.60 -9.41
CA GLN A 158 16.18 -6.32 -9.48
C GLN A 158 16.37 -6.93 -10.88
N ALA A 159 15.31 -7.49 -11.46
CA ALA A 159 15.33 -8.04 -12.81
C ALA A 159 15.49 -6.95 -13.88
N ASN A 160 14.83 -5.80 -13.70
CA ASN A 160 14.97 -4.64 -14.59
C ASN A 160 14.90 -3.32 -13.81
N ARG A 161 16.06 -2.67 -13.62
CA ARG A 161 16.18 -1.40 -12.90
C ARG A 161 15.64 -0.19 -13.67
N ASP A 162 15.33 -0.33 -14.95
CA ASP A 162 14.84 0.76 -15.80
C ASP A 162 13.31 0.87 -15.81
N LEU A 163 12.60 -0.05 -15.14
CA LEU A 163 11.16 0.03 -14.97
C LEU A 163 10.77 1.36 -14.29
N THR A 164 9.85 2.07 -14.94
CA THR A 164 9.19 3.25 -14.39
C THR A 164 8.06 2.86 -13.44
N TRP A 165 7.55 3.82 -12.67
CA TRP A 165 6.39 3.59 -11.80
C TRP A 165 5.16 3.09 -12.58
N ARG A 166 4.96 3.56 -13.82
CA ARG A 166 3.87 3.09 -14.69
C ARG A 166 4.12 1.69 -15.23
N ASP A 167 5.35 1.35 -15.57
CA ASP A 167 5.67 -0.01 -16.02
C ASP A 167 5.37 -1.03 -14.92
N MET A 168 5.67 -0.68 -13.67
CA MET A 168 5.33 -1.51 -12.51
C MET A 168 3.81 -1.74 -12.38
N GLN A 169 2.99 -0.70 -12.58
CA GLN A 169 1.53 -0.85 -12.60
C GLN A 169 1.03 -1.69 -13.78
N HIS A 170 1.69 -1.64 -14.94
CA HIS A 170 1.32 -2.48 -16.08
C HIS A 170 1.63 -3.94 -15.83
N ILE A 171 2.80 -4.26 -15.28
CA ILE A 171 3.21 -5.63 -14.94
C ILE A 171 2.19 -6.24 -13.97
N GLY A 172 1.81 -5.50 -12.91
CA GLY A 172 0.83 -6.00 -11.94
C GLY A 172 -0.56 -6.31 -12.51
N LYS A 173 -0.90 -5.80 -13.71
CA LYS A 173 -2.17 -6.10 -14.40
C LYS A 173 -2.08 -7.25 -15.39
N THR A 174 -0.89 -7.59 -15.89
CA THR A 174 -0.72 -8.49 -17.04
C THR A 174 -0.01 -9.81 -16.74
N SER A 175 0.59 -9.95 -15.54
CA SER A 175 1.24 -11.17 -15.06
C SER A 175 0.29 -12.09 -14.31
#